data_AF-A0A8T6CMB3-F1
#
_entry.id   AF-A0A8T6CMB3-F1
#
_cell.length_a   1.000
_cell.length_b   1.000
_cell.length_c   1.000
_cell.angle_alpha   90.00
_cell.angle_beta   90.00
_cell.angle_gamma   90.00
#
_symmetry.space_group_name_H-M   'P 1'
#
loop_
_entity.id
_entity.type
_entity.pdbx_description
1 polymer ?
#
loop_
_entity_poly.entity_id
_entity_poly.type
_entity_poly.pdbx_seq_one_letter_code
_entity_poly.pdbx_strand_id
1 'polypeptide(L)' 'MAIDAGEGCVVPDHATIEDGSYKPLARPLFIYVNVASLERPGVRAFVEHYMDHGYDLVVGEGYLPVAPGVYAANKAAAGL' A
#
# COMPACT_ATOMS: atom_id res chain seq x y z
N MET A 1 14.66 14.09 -8.33
CA MET A 1 14.59 15.55 -8.55
C MET A 1 13.40 16.07 -7.76
N ALA A 2 13.49 17.26 -7.17
CA ALA A 2 12.36 17.83 -6.44
C ALA A 2 11.22 18.22 -7.38
N ILE A 3 9.98 18.19 -6.88
CA ILE A 3 8.78 18.64 -7.60
C ILE A 3 8.11 19.77 -6.84
N ASP A 4 7.57 20.75 -7.57
CA ASP A 4 6.74 21.82 -7.00
C ASP A 4 5.29 21.61 -7.44
N ALA A 5 4.42 21.32 -6.47
CA ALA A 5 2.99 21.11 -6.68
C ALA A 5 2.14 22.33 -6.25
N GLY A 6 2.78 23.51 -6.07
CA GLY A 6 2.13 24.76 -5.63
C GLY A 6 2.39 25.11 -4.16
N GLU A 7 3.12 24.27 -3.43
CA GLU A 7 3.51 24.46 -2.02
C GLU A 7 5.04 24.52 -1.83
N GLY A 8 5.79 24.61 -2.94
CA GLY A 8 7.25 24.59 -2.95
C GLY A 8 7.82 23.21 -3.30
N CYS A 9 9.14 23.18 -3.45
CA CYS A 9 9.87 22.00 -3.92
C CYS A 9 9.99 20.92 -2.84
N VAL A 10 9.45 19.73 -3.10
CA VAL A 10 9.60 18.53 -2.26
C VAL A 10 10.49 17.51 -2.97
N VAL A 11 11.51 16.99 -2.28
CA VAL A 11 12.44 15.98 -2.79
C VAL A 11 11.81 14.59 -2.60
N PRO A 12 11.96 13.65 -3.55
CA PRO A 12 11.54 12.27 -3.32
C PRO A 12 12.47 11.58 -2.32
N ASP A 13 11.92 11.16 -1.19
CA ASP A 13 12.53 10.22 -0.26
C ASP A 13 11.46 9.39 0.46
N HIS A 14 11.89 8.46 1.32
CA HIS A 14 10.96 7.63 2.09
C HIS A 14 9.98 8.46 2.94
N ALA A 15 10.48 9.49 3.63
CA ALA A 15 9.67 10.27 4.56
C ALA A 15 8.58 11.06 3.84
N THR A 16 8.96 11.75 2.76
CA THR A 16 8.07 12.59 1.94
C THR A 16 7.05 11.77 1.13
N ILE A 17 7.36 10.51 0.81
CA ILE A 17 6.40 9.60 0.18
C ILE A 17 5.46 9.00 1.23
N GLU A 18 5.97 8.61 2.41
CA GLU A 18 5.19 8.01 3.49
C GLU A 18 4.21 9.02 4.12
N ASP A 19 4.62 10.27 4.32
CA ASP A 19 3.74 11.34 4.83
C ASP A 19 2.83 11.97 3.75
N GLY A 20 3.05 11.61 2.48
CA GLY A 20 2.27 12.07 1.33
C GLY A 20 2.51 13.53 0.95
N SER A 21 3.62 14.14 1.35
CA SER A 21 4.02 15.49 0.93
C SER A 21 4.62 15.53 -0.47
N TYR A 22 5.18 14.42 -0.97
CA TYR A 22 5.68 14.29 -2.35
C TYR A 22 4.54 14.12 -3.38
N LYS A 23 3.53 14.98 -3.34
CA LYS A 23 2.37 14.97 -4.23
C LYS A 23 2.66 15.63 -5.58
N PRO A 24 2.03 15.17 -6.67
CA PRO A 24 1.06 14.06 -6.75
C PRO A 24 1.70 12.67 -6.99
N LEU A 25 3.03 12.56 -6.92
CA LEU A 25 3.75 11.37 -7.34
C LEU A 25 3.80 10.27 -6.27
N ALA A 26 3.72 10.64 -4.99
CA ALA A 26 3.43 9.75 -3.88
C ALA A 26 1.92 9.46 -3.84
N ARG A 27 1.54 8.23 -4.20
CA ARG A 27 0.14 7.79 -4.12
C ARG A 27 0.06 6.37 -3.53
N PRO A 28 -0.88 6.12 -2.61
CA PRO A 28 -1.17 4.75 -2.18
C PRO A 28 -1.81 3.97 -3.33
N LEU A 29 -1.45 2.69 -3.43
CA LEU A 29 -2.11 1.74 -4.31
C LEU A 29 -3.12 0.92 -3.51
N PHE A 30 -4.25 0.60 -4.15
CA PHE A 30 -5.33 -0.15 -3.53
C PHE A 30 -5.71 -1.34 -4.39
N ILE A 31 -6.04 -2.45 -3.73
CA ILE A 31 -6.79 -3.55 -4.32
C ILE A 31 -8.23 -3.48 -3.80
N TYR A 32 -9.21 -3.71 -4.67
CA TYR A 32 -10.62 -3.71 -4.31
C TYR A 32 -11.14 -5.14 -4.27
N VAL A 33 -11.47 -5.61 -3.08
CA VAL A 33 -11.96 -6.97 -2.86
C VAL A 33 -13.45 -6.92 -2.58
N ASN A 34 -14.24 -7.67 -3.36
CA ASN A 34 -15.63 -7.92 -3.01
C ASN A 34 -15.68 -8.87 -1.81
N VAL A 35 -16.20 -8.41 -0.68
CA VAL A 35 -16.26 -9.18 0.58
C VAL A 35 -16.99 -10.52 0.41
N ALA A 36 -18.09 -10.56 -0.36
CA ALA A 36 -18.81 -11.81 -0.62
C ALA A 36 -17.96 -12.85 -1.36
N SER A 37 -16.94 -12.40 -2.12
CA SER A 37 -16.02 -13.30 -2.80
C SER A 37 -15.04 -14.02 -1.88
N LEU A 38 -14.86 -13.56 -0.63
CA LEU A 38 -13.97 -14.19 0.35
C LEU A 38 -14.51 -15.54 0.86
N GLU A 39 -15.75 -15.89 0.55
CA GLU A 39 -16.29 -17.25 0.75
C GLU A 39 -15.61 -18.28 -0.17
N ARG A 40 -15.05 -17.84 -1.30
CA ARG A 40 -14.30 -18.70 -2.23
C ARG A 40 -12.89 -18.91 -1.66
N PRO A 41 -12.50 -20.17 -1.35
CA PRO A 41 -11.21 -20.44 -0.70
C PRO A 41 -9.99 -19.86 -1.42
N GLY A 42 -9.99 -19.90 -2.76
CA GLY A 42 -8.89 -19.35 -3.56
C GLY A 42 -8.78 -17.83 -3.49
N VAL A 43 -9.90 -17.11 -3.38
CA VAL A 43 -9.88 -15.64 -3.24
C VAL A 43 -9.41 -15.25 -1.84
N ARG A 44 -9.92 -15.93 -0.81
CA ARG A 44 -9.46 -15.76 0.57
C ARG A 44 -7.96 -15.95 0.68
N ALA A 45 -7.45 -17.10 0.23
CA ALA A 45 -6.03 -17.43 0.29
C ALA A 45 -5.16 -16.40 -0.45
N PHE A 46 -5.63 -15.90 -1.60
CA PHE A 46 -4.93 -14.85 -2.33
C PHE A 46 -4.83 -13.55 -1.53
N VAL A 47 -5.93 -13.07 -0.93
CA VAL A 47 -5.93 -11.81 -0.18
C VAL A 47 -5.14 -11.94 1.12
N GLU A 48 -5.23 -13.08 1.81
CA GLU A 48 -4.40 -13.39 2.98
C GLU A 48 -2.91 -13.36 2.61
N HIS A 49 -2.51 -14.08 1.56
CA HIS A 49 -1.13 -14.11 1.09
C HIS A 49 -0.63 -12.71 0.67
N TYR A 50 -1.45 -11.96 -0.07
CA TYR A 50 -1.11 -10.60 -0.50
C TYR A 50 -0.84 -9.67 0.69
N MET A 51 -1.62 -9.80 1.78
CA MET A 51 -1.41 -8.98 2.98
C MET A 51 -0.27 -9.51 3.86
N ASP A 52 -0.07 -10.82 3.96
CA ASP A 52 0.96 -11.43 4.80
C ASP A 52 2.37 -11.26 4.22
N HIS A 53 2.49 -11.20 2.89
CA HIS A 53 3.78 -11.07 2.20
C HIS A 53 3.94 -9.75 1.44
N GLY A 54 2.93 -8.87 1.51
CA GLY A 54 2.88 -7.64 0.72
C GLY A 54 4.04 -6.69 0.96
N TYR A 55 4.67 -6.72 2.14
CA TYR A 55 5.88 -5.94 2.42
C TYR A 55 7.06 -6.41 1.56
N ASP A 56 7.37 -7.71 1.62
CA ASP A 56 8.53 -8.29 0.91
C ASP A 56 8.35 -8.23 -0.61
N LEU A 57 7.11 -8.40 -1.08
CA LEU A 57 6.76 -8.38 -2.50
C LEU A 57 7.04 -7.02 -3.17
N VAL A 58 6.96 -5.92 -2.41
CA VAL A 58 7.05 -4.56 -3.00
C VAL A 58 8.43 -3.93 -2.82
N VAL A 59 9.14 -4.26 -1.73
CA VAL A 59 10.50 -3.75 -1.46
C VAL A 59 11.48 -4.14 -2.57
N GLY A 60 11.36 -5.34 -3.12
CA GLY A 60 12.21 -5.82 -4.22
C GLY A 60 11.96 -5.14 -5.57
N GLU A 61 10.79 -4.53 -5.74
CA GLU A 61 10.31 -4.02 -7.04
C GLU A 61 10.38 -2.48 -7.14
N GLY A 62 11.04 -1.82 -6.18
CA GLY A 62 11.20 -0.37 -6.17
C GLY A 62 9.98 0.40 -5.65
N TYR A 63 9.02 -0.28 -5.02
CA TYR A 63 7.90 0.33 -4.31
C TYR A 63 8.24 0.53 -2.84
N LEU A 64 7.57 1.50 -2.23
CA LEU A 64 7.60 1.68 -0.79
C LEU A 64 6.44 0.88 -0.15
N PRO A 65 6.74 -0.04 0.78
CA PRO A 65 5.69 -0.74 1.51
C PRO A 65 4.92 0.24 2.39
N VAL A 66 3.65 -0.06 2.64
CA VAL A 66 2.90 0.64 3.68
C VAL A 66 3.45 0.25 5.06
N ALA A 67 3.17 1.06 6.08
CA ALA A 67 3.59 0.75 7.44
C ALA A 67 3.11 -0.66 7.87
N PRO A 68 3.92 -1.45 8.61
CA PRO A 68 3.60 -2.85 8.91
C PRO A 68 2.22 -3.09 9.53
N GLY A 69 1.73 -2.17 10.37
CA GLY A 69 0.41 -2.26 10.99
C GLY A 69 -0.77 -2.15 10.02
N VAL A 70 -0.55 -1.55 8.84
CA VAL A 70 -1.60 -1.35 7.83
C VAL A 70 -2.02 -2.69 7.21
N TYR A 71 -1.08 -3.62 6.97
CA TYR A 71 -1.41 -4.94 6.45
C TYR A 71 -2.34 -5.71 7.39
N ALA A 72 -2.04 -5.73 8.69
CA ALA A 72 -2.87 -6.36 9.70
C ALA A 72 -4.24 -5.68 9.83
N ALA A 73 -4.28 -4.34 9.81
CA ALA A 73 -5.53 -3.58 9.84
C ALA A 73 -6.41 -3.87 8.62
N ASN A 74 -5.82 -3.99 7.43
CA ASN A 74 -6.53 -4.33 6.20
C ASN A 74 -7.14 -5.73 6.24
N LYS A 75 -6.42 -6.73 6.77
CA LYS A 75 -6.95 -8.10 6.97
C LYS A 75 -8.16 -8.08 7.89
N ALA A 76 -8.00 -7.45 9.06
CA ALA A 76 -9.08 -7.33 10.03
C ALA A 76 -10.32 -6.63 9.44
N ALA A 77 -10.13 -5.54 8.68
CA ALA A 77 -11.21 -4.82 8.01
C ALA A 77 -11.91 -5.67 6.93
N ALA A 78 -11.20 -6.61 6.30
CA ALA A 78 -11.74 -7.55 5.32
C ALA A 78 -12.39 -8.79 5.96
N GLY A 79 -12.31 -8.97 7.29
CA GLY A 79 -12.77 -10.18 7.97
C GLY A 79 -11.85 -11.40 7.74
N LEU A 80 -10.56 -11.14 7.56
CA LEU A 80 -9.49 -12.12 7.40
C LEU A 80 -8.61 -12.18 8.66
#